data_AF-A0A2A6PQS9-F1
#
_entry.id   AF-A0A2A6PQS9-F1
#
_cell.length_a   1.000
_cell.length_b   1.000
_cell.length_c   1.000
_cell.angle_alpha   90.00
_cell.angle_beta   90.00
_cell.angle_gamma   90.00
#
_symmetry.space_group_name_H-M   'P 1'
#
loop_
_entity.id
_entity.type
_entity.pdbx_description
1 polymer ?
#
loop_
_entity_poly.entity_id
_entity_poly.type
_entity_poly.pdbx_seq_one_letter_code
_entity_poly.pdbx_strand_id
1 'polypeptide(L)'
;MRLQQYLRLLGATLLAAFGATMALVIPLCVQIEEPINIIVVKQVLTLTMTTFMVATTHAMLFGVPLYLFVRRRRPRVGIAACALTGFLIAAAPFSVLALIGGGAPAMVNRFNGAPPSFSWIEYVSAVALLGSSGLVGGLTFWAAMRSSLSGWRSWSVVSAAALLTGGVFVLPIVVRDTSCHNVFRDGRTSVRPQVYANLKVPAEDWKRLEQTFAAFGQAQALSIRRDVHTRDGRIMWRSMDLCNDAGVSISVGDEPWLAGVHSPRADEGMTFSIYSLKPDSGWRLLARHLLDEIEKMWPEKTTFRGPSGQILSFEDAMKGRP
;
A
#
# COMPACT_ATOMS: atom_id res chain seq x y z
N MET A 1 10.52 21.57 37.05
CA MET A 1 9.29 20.72 37.08
C MET A 1 8.40 20.79 35.83
N ARG A 2 8.46 21.83 34.97
CA ARG A 2 7.54 21.95 33.81
C ARG A 2 7.89 21.03 32.62
N LEU A 3 9.17 20.88 32.27
CA LEU A 3 9.59 20.09 31.09
C LEU A 3 9.18 18.61 31.16
N GLN A 4 9.38 17.96 32.32
CA GLN A 4 9.05 16.54 32.49
C GLN A 4 7.55 16.27 32.33
N GLN A 5 6.68 17.20 32.74
CA GLN A 5 5.24 17.06 32.55
C GLN A 5 4.85 17.17 31.07
N TYR A 6 5.49 18.09 30.32
CA TYR A 6 5.28 18.20 28.87
C TYR A 6 5.76 16.95 28.13
N LEU A 7 6.93 16.41 28.48
CA LEU A 7 7.45 15.18 27.87
C LEU A 7 6.55 13.98 28.14
N ARG A 8 5.99 13.85 29.35
CA ARG A 8 5.02 12.80 29.68
C ARG A 8 3.73 12.94 28.87
N LEU A 9 3.22 14.16 28.74
CA LEU A 9 2.02 14.44 27.97
C LEU A 9 2.25 14.11 26.50
N LEU A 10 3.38 14.56 25.93
CA LEU A 10 3.80 14.24 24.57
C LEU A 10 3.90 12.72 24.36
N GLY A 11 4.61 12.01 25.25
CA GLY A 11 4.75 10.55 25.16
C GLY A 11 3.42 9.81 25.24
N ALA A 12 2.53 10.20 26.15
CA ALA A 12 1.19 9.63 26.25
C ALA A 12 0.36 9.89 24.98
N THR A 13 0.46 11.09 24.40
CA THR A 13 -0.21 11.45 23.15
C THR A 13 0.31 10.65 21.96
N LEU A 14 1.62 10.45 21.84
CA LEU A 14 2.20 9.62 20.78
C LEU A 14 1.80 8.15 20.89
N LEU A 15 1.77 7.59 22.11
CA LEU A 15 1.26 6.23 22.34
C LEU A 15 -0.22 6.12 21.99
N ALA A 16 -1.02 7.14 22.33
CA ALA A 16 -2.43 7.20 21.95
C ALA A 16 -2.64 7.20 20.44
N ALA A 17 -1.86 8.01 19.71
CA ALA A 17 -1.89 8.04 18.25
C ALA A 17 -1.46 6.69 17.66
N PHE A 18 -0.43 6.06 18.21
CA PHE A 18 0.02 4.72 17.79
C PHE A 18 -1.07 3.67 18.02
N GLY A 19 -1.68 3.63 19.21
CA GLY A 19 -2.75 2.70 19.55
C GLY A 19 -3.97 2.85 18.65
N ALA A 20 -4.39 4.09 18.37
CA ALA A 20 -5.48 4.37 17.42
C ALA A 20 -5.12 3.92 16.00
N THR A 21 -3.88 4.14 15.57
CA THR A 21 -3.39 3.72 14.24
C THR A 21 -3.45 2.20 14.08
N MET A 22 -2.93 1.45 15.06
CA MET A 22 -2.95 -0.01 15.02
C MET A 22 -4.39 -0.57 15.04
N ALA A 23 -5.28 0.03 15.83
CA ALA A 23 -6.69 -0.35 15.88
C ALA A 23 -7.40 -0.15 14.53
N LEU A 24 -6.97 0.82 13.73
CA LEU A 24 -7.50 1.04 12.38
C LEU A 24 -6.86 0.13 11.33
N VAL A 25 -5.53 -0.04 11.37
CA VAL A 25 -4.77 -0.73 10.30
C VAL A 25 -4.89 -2.25 10.42
N ILE A 26 -4.86 -2.83 11.63
CA ILE A 26 -4.86 -4.29 11.82
C ILE A 26 -6.10 -4.94 11.18
N PRO A 27 -7.34 -4.46 11.41
CA PRO A 27 -8.51 -5.06 10.76
C PRO A 27 -8.46 -4.99 9.23
N LEU A 28 -7.89 -3.90 8.68
CA LEU A 28 -7.73 -3.75 7.24
C LEU A 28 -6.71 -4.75 6.67
N CYS A 29 -5.68 -5.11 7.44
CA CYS A 29 -4.71 -6.12 7.04
C CYS A 29 -5.29 -7.54 7.09
N VAL A 30 -6.17 -7.84 8.04
CA VAL A 30 -6.81 -9.18 8.18
C VAL A 30 -7.75 -9.50 7.00
N GLN A 31 -8.30 -8.47 6.34
CA GLN A 31 -9.14 -8.64 5.16
C GLN A 31 -8.34 -8.91 3.87
N ILE A 32 -7.02 -8.79 3.92
CA ILE A 32 -6.16 -9.10 2.77
C ILE A 32 -5.91 -10.60 2.78
N GLU A 33 -6.83 -11.36 2.18
CA GLU A 33 -6.66 -12.80 1.92
C GLU A 33 -5.57 -13.11 0.88
N GLU A 34 -4.98 -12.07 0.27
CA GLU A 34 -3.94 -12.23 -0.73
C GLU A 34 -2.58 -12.57 -0.08
N PRO A 35 -1.74 -13.40 -0.74
CA PRO A 35 -0.37 -13.61 -0.30
C PRO A 35 0.31 -12.25 -0.21
N ILE A 36 1.09 -12.04 0.86
CA ILE A 36 1.75 -10.78 1.21
C ILE A 36 2.60 -10.30 0.02
N ASN A 37 1.99 -9.53 -0.88
CA ASN A 37 2.65 -8.92 -2.03
C ASN A 37 3.33 -7.65 -1.52
N ILE A 38 4.52 -7.34 -2.05
CA ILE A 38 5.24 -6.12 -1.72
C ILE A 38 4.40 -4.84 -1.94
N ILE A 39 3.50 -4.87 -2.93
CA ILE A 39 2.57 -3.76 -3.19
C ILE A 39 1.64 -3.56 -1.99
N VAL A 40 1.06 -4.65 -1.48
CA VAL A 40 0.17 -4.63 -0.31
C VAL A 40 0.93 -4.15 0.92
N VAL A 41 2.13 -4.69 1.18
CA VAL A 41 2.96 -4.28 2.32
C VAL A 41 3.27 -2.79 2.25
N LYS A 42 3.66 -2.27 1.08
CA LYS A 42 3.92 -0.84 0.87
C LYS A 42 2.68 0.01 1.12
N GLN A 43 1.51 -0.42 0.66
CA GLN A 43 0.24 0.27 0.89
C GLN A 43 -0.12 0.29 2.39
N VAL A 44 -0.01 -0.84 3.08
CA VAL A 44 -0.25 -0.95 4.53
C VAL A 44 0.71 -0.05 5.31
N LEU A 45 2.00 -0.02 4.96
CA LEU A 45 2.99 0.84 5.60
C LEU A 45 2.70 2.32 5.36
N THR A 46 2.34 2.70 4.13
CA THR A 46 1.97 4.07 3.78
C THR A 46 0.70 4.51 4.51
N LEU A 47 -0.31 3.64 4.56
CA LEU A 47 -1.54 3.84 5.30
C LEU A 47 -1.24 4.02 6.80
N THR A 48 -0.42 3.14 7.38
CA THR A 48 0.03 3.21 8.78
C THR A 48 0.65 4.56 9.08
N MET A 49 1.62 5.01 8.28
CA MET A 49 2.30 6.29 8.47
C MET A 49 1.33 7.47 8.35
N THR A 50 0.45 7.45 7.34
CA THR A 50 -0.52 8.53 7.11
C THR A 50 -1.52 8.61 8.25
N THR A 51 -2.11 7.48 8.65
CA THR A 51 -3.04 7.40 9.79
C THR A 51 -2.36 7.84 11.08
N PHE A 52 -1.11 7.46 11.32
CA PHE A 52 -0.36 7.89 12.49
C PHE A 52 -0.13 9.41 12.53
N MET A 53 0.22 10.02 11.40
CA MET A 53 0.38 11.48 11.28
C MET A 53 -0.94 12.22 11.55
N VAL A 54 -2.03 11.72 10.98
CA VAL A 54 -3.37 12.27 11.19
C VAL A 54 -3.79 12.13 12.67
N ALA A 55 -3.65 10.93 13.24
CA ALA A 55 -3.99 10.65 14.63
C ALA A 55 -3.17 11.52 15.60
N THR A 56 -1.86 11.66 15.36
CA THR A 56 -0.98 12.52 16.16
C THR A 56 -1.42 13.97 16.09
N THR A 57 -1.73 14.48 14.89
CA THR A 57 -2.21 15.85 14.70
C THR A 57 -3.51 16.10 15.46
N HIS A 58 -4.49 15.19 15.35
CA HIS A 58 -5.76 15.31 16.07
C HIS A 58 -5.58 15.25 17.60
N ALA A 59 -4.72 14.34 18.07
CA ALA A 59 -4.46 14.19 19.49
C ALA A 59 -3.75 15.43 20.07
N MET A 60 -2.83 16.06 19.32
CA MET A 60 -2.16 17.30 19.74
C MET A 60 -3.07 18.53 19.68
N LEU A 61 -3.85 18.71 18.61
CA LEU A 61 -4.68 19.90 18.41
C LEU A 61 -5.97 19.90 19.23
N PHE A 62 -6.58 18.73 19.43
CA PHE A 62 -7.87 18.61 20.09
C PHE A 62 -7.78 17.83 21.40
N GLY A 63 -7.09 16.69 21.40
CA GLY A 63 -7.02 15.79 22.56
C GLY A 63 -6.31 16.40 23.76
N VAL A 64 -5.10 16.92 23.56
CA VAL A 64 -4.29 17.52 24.62
C VAL A 64 -4.96 18.75 25.23
N PRO A 65 -5.42 19.76 24.44
CA PRO A 65 -6.11 20.92 25.01
C PRO A 65 -7.37 20.54 25.78
N LEU A 66 -8.18 19.61 25.26
CA LEU A 66 -9.40 19.16 25.92
C LEU A 66 -9.09 18.41 27.21
N TYR A 67 -8.09 17.52 27.22
CA TYR A 67 -7.62 16.86 28.45
C TYR A 67 -7.16 17.87 29.50
N LEU A 68 -6.36 18.88 29.12
CA LEU A 68 -5.89 19.92 30.04
C LEU A 68 -7.05 20.76 30.59
N PHE A 69 -8.04 21.09 29.74
CA PHE A 69 -9.24 21.81 30.14
C PHE A 69 -10.07 21.01 31.15
N VAL A 70 -10.33 19.72 30.88
CA VAL A 70 -11.06 18.83 31.79
C VAL A 70 -10.28 18.64 33.08
N ARG A 71 -8.95 18.41 33.00
CA ARG A 71 -8.07 18.22 34.16
C ARG A 71 -8.07 19.45 35.08
N ARG A 72 -8.15 20.66 34.52
CA ARG A 72 -8.24 21.90 35.30
C ARG A 72 -9.49 21.92 36.17
N ARG A 73 -10.62 21.37 35.70
CA ARG A 73 -11.89 21.31 36.45
C ARG A 73 -12.01 20.04 37.30
N ARG A 74 -11.40 18.94 36.87
CA ARG A 74 -11.44 17.64 37.53
C ARG A 74 -10.03 17.05 37.59
N PRO A 75 -9.34 17.11 38.74
CA PRO A 75 -7.93 16.71 38.83
C PRO A 75 -7.69 15.23 38.50
N ARG A 76 -8.73 14.40 38.59
CA ARG A 76 -8.72 12.99 38.19
C ARG A 76 -9.64 12.80 36.98
N VAL A 77 -9.05 12.79 35.79
CA VAL A 77 -9.76 12.44 34.56
C VAL A 77 -9.93 10.92 34.54
N GLY A 78 -11.19 10.46 34.53
CA GLY A 78 -11.52 9.04 34.52
C GLY A 78 -11.27 8.37 33.16
N ILE A 79 -11.17 7.05 33.17
CA ILE A 79 -11.00 6.21 31.96
C ILE A 79 -12.11 6.49 30.92
N ALA A 80 -13.37 6.57 31.37
CA ALA A 80 -14.52 6.84 30.51
C ALA A 80 -14.44 8.20 29.82
N ALA A 81 -13.95 9.23 30.52
CA ALA A 81 -13.79 10.56 29.93
C ALA A 81 -12.75 10.56 28.81
N CYS A 82 -11.60 9.89 29.00
CA CYS A 82 -10.59 9.75 27.96
C CYS A 82 -11.08 8.90 26.78
N ALA A 83 -11.78 7.80 27.04
CA ALA A 83 -12.33 6.92 26.02
C ALA A 83 -13.37 7.65 25.12
N LEU A 84 -14.35 8.31 25.74
CA LEU A 84 -15.39 9.06 25.02
C LEU A 84 -14.81 10.25 24.26
N THR A 85 -13.84 10.96 24.87
CA THR A 85 -13.15 12.06 24.19
C THR A 85 -12.38 11.56 22.97
N GLY A 86 -11.66 10.45 23.10
CA GLY A 86 -10.94 9.83 21.98
C GLY A 86 -11.89 9.44 20.85
N PHE A 87 -13.03 8.80 21.18
CA PHE A 87 -14.07 8.47 20.21
C PHE A 87 -14.57 9.70 19.46
N LEU A 88 -14.96 10.75 20.18
CA LEU A 88 -15.50 11.98 19.60
C LEU A 88 -14.48 12.68 18.71
N ILE A 89 -13.21 12.77 19.13
CA ILE A 89 -12.16 13.44 18.34
C ILE A 89 -11.93 12.72 17.00
N ALA A 90 -11.97 11.38 17.00
CA ALA A 90 -11.77 10.61 15.77
C ALA A 90 -13.02 10.61 14.87
N ALA A 91 -14.22 10.54 15.45
CA ALA A 91 -15.48 10.49 14.71
C ALA A 91 -15.94 11.87 14.17
N ALA A 92 -15.73 12.95 14.94
CA ALA A 92 -16.32 14.26 14.66
C ALA A 92 -15.91 14.86 13.30
N PRO A 93 -14.64 14.81 12.84
CA PRO A 93 -14.28 15.36 11.53
C PRO A 93 -15.09 14.72 10.40
N PHE A 94 -15.30 13.41 10.46
CA PHE A 94 -16.08 12.68 9.48
C PHE A 94 -17.56 13.01 9.55
N SER A 95 -18.13 13.13 10.75
CA SER A 95 -19.52 13.56 10.94
C SER A 95 -19.76 14.99 10.46
N VAL A 96 -18.84 15.92 10.71
CA VAL A 96 -18.92 17.30 10.23
C VAL A 96 -18.84 17.36 8.71
N LEU A 97 -17.91 16.61 8.10
CA LEU A 97 -17.80 16.52 6.64
C LEU A 97 -19.08 15.95 6.00
N ALA A 98 -19.68 14.92 6.60
CA ALA A 98 -20.95 14.36 6.12
C ALA A 98 -22.12 15.37 6.22
N LEU A 99 -22.16 16.18 7.27
CA LEU A 99 -23.18 17.22 7.45
C LEU A 99 -23.02 18.36 6.45
N ILE A 100 -21.78 18.83 6.20
CA ILE A 100 -21.50 19.94 5.27
C ILE A 100 -21.66 19.48 3.81
N GLY A 101 -21.30 18.23 3.50
CA GLY A 101 -21.34 17.66 2.15
C GLY A 101 -22.73 17.33 1.60
N GLY A 102 -23.81 17.57 2.35
CA GLY A 102 -25.19 17.32 1.91
C GLY A 102 -25.56 15.83 1.79
N GLY A 103 -24.77 14.94 2.38
CA GLY A 103 -24.95 13.49 2.32
C GLY A 103 -23.72 12.74 2.83
N ALA A 104 -23.89 11.47 3.19
CA ALA A 104 -22.77 10.59 3.56
C ALA A 104 -21.67 10.72 2.50
N PRO A 105 -20.39 10.88 2.89
CA PRO A 105 -19.29 10.94 1.94
C PRO A 105 -19.23 9.60 1.22
N ALA A 106 -19.92 9.50 0.09
CA ALA A 106 -19.87 8.34 -0.75
C ALA A 106 -18.40 8.18 -1.14
N MET A 107 -17.75 7.13 -0.64
CA MET A 107 -16.49 6.67 -1.22
C MET A 107 -16.81 6.26 -2.65
N VAL A 108 -16.72 7.23 -3.56
CA VAL A 108 -16.51 7.15 -5.01
C VAL A 108 -16.92 5.80 -5.62
N ASN A 109 -18.19 5.43 -5.53
CA ASN A 109 -18.80 4.50 -6.48
C ASN A 109 -19.35 5.34 -7.64
N ARG A 110 -18.43 6.00 -8.35
CA ARG A 110 -18.74 6.92 -9.47
C ARG A 110 -19.19 6.17 -10.73
N PHE A 111 -19.28 4.86 -10.69
CA PHE A 111 -19.49 4.04 -11.88
C PHE A 111 -20.95 3.95 -12.36
N ASN A 112 -21.96 4.25 -11.53
CA ASN A 112 -23.37 4.01 -11.92
C ASN A 112 -24.37 5.17 -11.72
N GLY A 113 -23.94 6.41 -11.41
CA GLY A 113 -24.81 7.60 -11.48
C GLY A 113 -26.01 7.70 -10.52
N ALA A 114 -26.37 6.64 -9.80
CA ALA A 114 -27.37 6.64 -8.73
C ALA A 114 -26.68 6.51 -7.36
N PRO A 115 -26.98 7.39 -6.38
CA PRO A 115 -26.48 7.20 -5.03
C PRO A 115 -27.04 5.88 -4.47
N PRO A 116 -26.20 4.96 -3.99
CA PRO A 116 -26.68 3.70 -3.43
C PRO A 116 -27.56 3.98 -2.21
N SER A 117 -28.68 3.26 -2.10
CA SER A 117 -29.65 3.34 -0.99
C SER A 117 -29.07 2.94 0.38
N PHE A 118 -27.82 2.48 0.43
CA PHE A 118 -27.11 1.99 1.63
C PHE A 118 -26.06 2.96 2.20
N SER A 119 -26.05 4.22 1.76
CA SER A 119 -25.04 5.22 2.16
C SER A 119 -24.99 5.53 3.67
N TRP A 120 -26.11 5.35 4.40
CA TRP A 120 -26.14 5.54 5.86
C TRP A 120 -25.44 4.41 6.62
N ILE A 121 -25.47 3.17 6.12
CA ILE A 121 -24.79 2.02 6.74
C ILE A 121 -23.29 2.21 6.63
N GLU A 122 -22.80 2.61 5.45
CA GLU A 122 -21.39 2.93 5.22
C GLU A 122 -20.94 4.08 6.12
N TYR A 123 -21.76 5.13 6.25
CA TYR A 123 -21.49 6.25 7.15
C TYR A 123 -21.39 5.81 8.62
N VAL A 124 -22.39 5.07 9.13
CA VAL A 124 -22.39 4.58 10.52
C VAL A 124 -21.21 3.65 10.75
N SER A 125 -20.88 2.79 9.78
CA SER A 125 -19.72 1.89 9.85
C SER A 125 -18.40 2.66 9.91
N ALA A 126 -18.24 3.68 9.06
CA ALA A 126 -17.06 4.54 9.07
C ALA A 126 -16.93 5.34 10.38
N VAL A 127 -18.02 5.93 10.87
CA VAL A 127 -18.07 6.63 12.17
C VAL A 127 -17.73 5.67 13.30
N ALA A 128 -18.30 4.46 13.31
CA ALA A 128 -18.05 3.45 14.33
C ALA A 128 -16.61 2.97 14.30
N LEU A 129 -16.03 2.74 13.11
CA LEU A 129 -14.64 2.31 12.94
C LEU A 129 -13.67 3.40 13.42
N LEU A 130 -13.82 4.62 12.90
CA LEU A 130 -12.98 5.77 13.28
C LEU A 130 -13.13 6.08 14.77
N GLY A 131 -14.37 6.15 15.26
CA GLY A 131 -14.66 6.37 16.68
C GLY A 131 -14.05 5.28 17.57
N SER A 132 -14.16 3.99 17.20
CA SER A 132 -13.55 2.89 17.96
C SER A 132 -12.02 2.99 17.98
N SER A 133 -11.39 3.38 16.87
CA SER A 133 -9.94 3.64 16.84
C SER A 133 -9.54 4.78 17.79
N GLY A 134 -10.33 5.87 17.80
CA GLY A 134 -10.16 6.99 18.72
C GLY A 134 -10.35 6.59 20.18
N LEU A 135 -11.31 5.71 20.46
CA LEU A 135 -11.55 5.14 21.79
C LEU A 135 -10.31 4.39 22.29
N VAL A 136 -9.71 3.52 21.46
CA VAL A 136 -8.45 2.83 21.79
C VAL A 136 -7.33 3.84 22.05
N GLY A 137 -7.23 4.90 21.25
CA GLY A 137 -6.30 5.99 21.50
C GLY A 137 -6.52 6.66 22.86
N GLY A 138 -7.76 6.99 23.21
CA GLY A 138 -8.13 7.58 24.50
C GLY A 138 -7.83 6.68 25.69
N LEU A 139 -8.07 5.37 25.59
CA LEU A 139 -7.70 4.38 26.60
C LEU A 139 -6.19 4.28 26.76
N THR A 140 -5.45 4.26 25.65
CA THR A 140 -3.99 4.20 25.64
C THR A 140 -3.38 5.45 26.27
N PHE A 141 -3.93 6.64 25.96
CA PHE A 141 -3.55 7.90 26.59
C PHE A 141 -3.75 7.84 28.11
N TRP A 142 -4.93 7.40 28.56
CA TRP A 142 -5.24 7.29 29.99
C TRP A 142 -4.29 6.33 30.70
N ALA A 143 -4.03 5.16 30.11
CA ALA A 143 -3.13 4.15 30.67
C ALA A 143 -1.68 4.67 30.75
N ALA A 144 -1.21 5.37 29.72
CA ALA A 144 0.11 6.00 29.70
C ALA A 144 0.23 7.08 30.79
N MET A 145 -0.77 7.95 30.90
CA MET A 145 -0.81 8.99 31.94
C MET A 145 -0.86 8.40 33.34
N ARG A 146 -1.64 7.34 33.58
CA ARG A 146 -1.72 6.65 34.88
C ARG A 146 -0.41 5.96 35.25
N SER A 147 0.25 5.33 34.28
CA SER A 147 1.53 4.63 34.47
C SER A 147 2.68 5.61 34.77
N SER A 148 2.60 6.84 34.26
CA SER A 148 3.62 7.88 34.44
C SER A 148 3.68 8.50 35.86
N LEU A 149 2.80 8.11 36.77
CA LEU A 149 2.73 8.66 38.13
C LEU A 149 3.91 8.22 39.02
N SER A 150 4.58 7.11 38.73
CA SER A 150 5.85 6.76 39.38
C SER A 150 7.04 7.28 38.57
N GLY A 151 8.02 7.90 39.23
CA GLY A 151 9.14 8.58 38.57
C GLY A 151 9.93 7.70 37.59
N TRP A 152 10.14 6.43 37.92
CA TRP A 152 10.80 5.45 37.05
C TRP A 152 9.94 5.04 35.84
N ARG A 153 8.64 4.83 36.01
CA ARG A 153 7.73 4.47 34.91
C ARG A 153 7.43 5.63 33.96
N SER A 154 7.80 6.86 34.33
CA SER A 154 7.64 8.04 33.48
C SER A 154 8.56 8.01 32.26
N TRP A 155 9.81 7.55 32.43
CA TRP A 155 10.77 7.47 31.33
C TRP A 155 10.50 6.31 30.37
N SER A 156 9.91 5.21 30.86
CA SER A 156 9.53 4.09 29.99
C SER A 156 8.43 4.48 29.02
N VAL A 157 7.44 5.28 29.45
CA VAL A 157 6.38 5.81 28.56
C VAL A 157 6.96 6.67 27.43
N VAL A 158 7.88 7.58 27.76
CA VAL A 158 8.54 8.44 26.77
C VAL A 158 9.42 7.62 25.82
N SER A 159 10.17 6.66 26.35
CA SER A 159 11.05 5.80 25.54
C SER A 159 10.23 4.90 24.61
N ALA A 160 9.15 4.29 25.11
CA ALA A 160 8.24 3.51 24.29
C ALA A 160 7.61 4.35 23.17
N ALA A 161 7.16 5.58 23.49
CA ALA A 161 6.63 6.51 22.50
C ALA A 161 7.67 6.84 21.41
N ALA A 162 8.91 7.13 21.79
CA ALA A 162 9.99 7.43 20.87
C ALA A 162 10.33 6.23 19.97
N LEU A 163 10.44 5.03 20.55
CA LEU A 163 10.72 3.79 19.80
C LEU A 163 9.61 3.44 18.82
N LEU A 164 8.34 3.51 19.25
CA LEU A 164 7.20 3.19 18.39
C LEU A 164 7.03 4.21 17.27
N THR A 165 7.22 5.51 17.59
CA THR A 165 7.20 6.58 16.59
C THR A 165 8.33 6.37 15.58
N GLY A 166 9.55 6.13 16.05
CA GLY A 166 10.70 5.79 15.19
C GLY A 166 10.41 4.56 14.33
N GLY A 167 9.83 3.51 14.91
CA GLY A 167 9.41 2.30 14.21
C GLY A 167 8.45 2.58 13.06
N VAL A 168 7.41 3.39 13.27
CA VAL A 168 6.44 3.75 12.19
C VAL A 168 7.13 4.39 10.98
N PHE A 169 8.15 5.22 11.19
CA PHE A 169 8.87 5.90 10.09
C PHE A 169 10.03 5.09 9.52
N VAL A 170 10.67 4.22 10.30
CA VAL A 170 11.81 3.41 9.88
C VAL A 170 11.37 2.11 9.22
N LEU A 171 10.25 1.52 9.64
CA LEU A 171 9.77 0.24 9.10
C LEU A 171 9.58 0.25 7.58
N PRO A 172 9.04 1.32 6.93
CA PRO A 172 8.97 1.39 5.48
C PRO A 172 10.32 1.36 4.77
N ILE A 173 11.39 1.82 5.44
CA ILE A 173 12.75 1.82 4.92
C ILE A 173 13.36 0.42 5.08
N VAL A 174 13.18 -0.21 6.25
CA VAL A 174 13.75 -1.51 6.58
C VAL A 174 13.08 -2.66 5.84
N VAL A 175 11.76 -2.62 5.68
CA VAL A 175 10.97 -3.65 4.98
C VAL A 175 11.01 -3.46 3.46
N ARG A 176 11.64 -2.38 2.99
CA ARG A 176 11.80 -2.14 1.57
C ARG A 176 12.64 -3.27 0.97
N ASP A 177 12.04 -4.02 0.06
CA ASP A 177 12.78 -4.98 -0.74
C ASP A 177 13.85 -4.25 -1.56
N THR A 178 15.11 -4.58 -1.30
CA THR A 178 16.26 -4.01 -2.02
C THR A 178 16.65 -4.85 -3.22
N SER A 179 15.98 -5.99 -3.48
CA SER A 179 16.22 -6.83 -4.63
C SER A 179 15.90 -6.09 -5.94
N CYS A 180 16.49 -6.53 -7.05
CA CYS A 180 16.21 -5.93 -8.36
C CYS A 180 14.76 -6.12 -8.83
N HIS A 181 14.00 -7.03 -8.21
CA HIS A 181 12.58 -7.25 -8.50
C HIS A 181 11.70 -6.13 -7.96
N ASN A 182 12.19 -5.35 -7.00
CA ASN A 182 11.53 -4.12 -6.59
C ASN A 182 11.93 -2.97 -7.50
N VAL A 183 11.12 -2.71 -8.53
CA VAL A 183 11.28 -1.55 -9.44
C VAL A 183 11.29 -0.20 -8.72
N PHE A 184 10.82 -0.15 -7.47
CA PHE A 184 10.82 1.04 -6.63
C PHE A 184 11.96 1.08 -5.62
N ARG A 185 12.96 0.20 -5.66
CA ARG A 185 14.05 0.16 -4.66
C ARG A 185 14.82 1.48 -4.51
N ASP A 186 14.91 2.29 -5.56
CA ASP A 186 15.70 3.52 -5.61
C ASP A 186 14.97 4.80 -5.16
N GLY A 187 13.88 4.70 -4.39
CA GLY A 187 13.11 5.89 -3.95
C GLY A 187 11.91 6.24 -4.83
N ARG A 188 11.75 5.59 -5.99
CA ARG A 188 10.73 5.97 -6.97
C ARG A 188 9.32 5.67 -6.49
N THR A 189 8.39 6.56 -6.83
CA THR A 189 6.96 6.39 -6.57
C THR A 189 6.21 5.78 -7.76
N SER A 190 6.75 5.95 -8.97
CA SER A 190 6.21 5.37 -10.20
C SER A 190 7.33 5.03 -11.19
N VAL A 191 7.09 4.02 -12.03
CA VAL A 191 7.96 3.64 -13.14
C VAL A 191 7.04 3.30 -14.31
N ARG A 192 7.39 3.77 -15.51
CA ARG A 192 6.67 3.47 -16.74
C ARG A 192 7.49 2.50 -17.60
N PRO A 193 6.84 1.55 -18.29
CA PRO A 193 7.56 0.65 -19.17
C PRO A 193 8.12 1.42 -20.38
N GLN A 194 9.31 1.04 -20.80
CA GLN A 194 9.92 1.43 -22.07
C GLN A 194 9.25 0.72 -23.23
N VAL A 195 8.95 -0.57 -23.05
CA VAL A 195 8.22 -1.41 -24.00
C VAL A 195 7.03 -2.01 -23.29
N TYR A 196 5.87 -1.92 -23.93
CA TYR A 196 4.67 -2.61 -23.52
C TYR A 196 4.15 -3.42 -24.70
N ALA A 197 3.91 -4.70 -24.48
CA ALA A 197 3.40 -5.61 -25.49
C ALA A 197 2.38 -6.57 -24.90
N ASN A 198 1.51 -7.06 -25.77
CA ASN A 198 0.56 -8.11 -25.51
C ASN A 198 1.09 -9.39 -26.15
N LEU A 199 1.20 -10.47 -25.37
CA LEU A 199 1.66 -11.78 -25.81
C LEU A 199 0.47 -12.75 -25.87
N LYS A 200 0.06 -13.13 -27.07
CA LYS A 200 -1.01 -14.11 -27.32
C LYS A 200 -0.49 -15.55 -27.28
N VAL A 201 0.25 -15.88 -26.22
CA VAL A 201 0.75 -17.23 -25.96
C VAL A 201 -0.41 -18.07 -25.41
N PRO A 202 -0.66 -19.30 -25.93
CA PRO A 202 -1.68 -20.18 -25.38
C PRO A 202 -1.45 -20.47 -23.89
N ALA A 203 -2.51 -20.64 -23.11
CA ALA A 203 -2.40 -20.80 -21.67
C ALA A 203 -1.63 -22.08 -21.27
N GLU A 204 -1.73 -23.12 -22.09
CA GLU A 204 -1.02 -24.40 -22.02
C GLU A 204 0.49 -24.26 -22.21
N ASP A 205 0.93 -23.24 -22.95
CA ASP A 205 2.34 -22.97 -23.27
C ASP A 205 3.06 -22.16 -22.18
N TRP A 206 2.38 -21.80 -21.09
CA TRP A 206 2.97 -21.04 -20.00
C TRP A 206 4.24 -21.69 -19.43
N LYS A 207 4.25 -23.02 -19.25
CA LYS A 207 5.45 -23.72 -18.77
C LYS A 207 6.63 -23.59 -19.74
N ARG A 208 6.35 -23.56 -21.04
CA ARG A 208 7.39 -23.35 -22.06
C ARG A 208 7.91 -21.93 -22.01
N LEU A 209 7.02 -20.93 -21.85
CA LEU A 209 7.41 -19.54 -21.64
C LEU A 209 8.27 -19.37 -20.38
N GLU A 210 7.93 -20.05 -19.28
CA GLU A 210 8.73 -20.11 -18.05
C GLU A 210 10.13 -20.65 -18.27
N GLN A 211 10.25 -21.72 -19.05
CA GLN A 211 11.54 -22.30 -19.40
C GLN A 211 12.38 -21.35 -20.25
N THR A 212 11.77 -20.67 -21.23
CA THR A 212 12.46 -19.66 -22.05
C THR A 212 12.96 -18.52 -21.18
N PHE A 213 12.13 -17.96 -20.30
CA PHE A 213 12.54 -16.88 -19.40
C PHE A 213 13.66 -17.33 -18.45
N ALA A 214 13.59 -18.56 -17.94
CA ALA A 214 14.63 -19.11 -17.08
C ALA A 214 15.97 -19.26 -17.81
N ALA A 215 15.94 -19.86 -19.02
CA ALA A 215 17.13 -20.05 -19.84
C ALA A 215 17.75 -18.71 -20.26
N PHE A 216 16.91 -17.76 -20.70
CA PHE A 216 17.35 -16.42 -21.05
C PHE A 216 17.94 -15.68 -19.84
N GLY A 217 17.26 -15.74 -18.69
CA GLY A 217 17.73 -15.14 -17.45
C GLY A 217 19.09 -15.69 -17.04
N GLN A 218 19.28 -17.01 -17.10
CA GLN A 218 20.56 -17.65 -16.83
C GLN A 218 21.65 -17.20 -17.82
N ALA A 219 21.35 -17.18 -19.13
CA ALA A 219 22.31 -16.80 -20.16
C ALA A 219 22.75 -15.32 -20.08
N GLN A 220 21.86 -14.45 -19.60
CA GLN A 220 22.10 -13.01 -19.49
C GLN A 220 22.40 -12.55 -18.04
N ALA A 221 22.65 -13.49 -17.13
CA ALA A 221 22.90 -13.23 -15.71
C ALA A 221 21.82 -12.33 -15.04
N LEU A 222 20.56 -12.57 -15.38
CA LEU A 222 19.39 -11.91 -14.78
C LEU A 222 18.81 -12.78 -13.65
N SER A 223 18.42 -12.14 -12.56
CA SER A 223 17.65 -12.78 -11.50
C SER A 223 16.22 -13.02 -11.98
N ILE A 224 15.70 -14.23 -11.76
CA ILE A 224 14.33 -14.60 -12.10
C ILE A 224 13.46 -14.71 -10.84
N ARG A 225 12.25 -14.19 -10.90
CA ARG A 225 11.19 -14.39 -9.92
C ARG A 225 9.95 -14.92 -10.62
N ARG A 226 9.27 -15.87 -9.98
CA ARG A 226 8.01 -16.43 -10.46
C ARG A 226 7.01 -16.33 -9.34
N ASP A 227 5.86 -15.72 -9.61
CA ASP A 227 4.77 -15.62 -8.67
C ASP A 227 3.52 -16.24 -9.28
N VAL A 228 2.82 -17.07 -8.53
CA VAL A 228 1.54 -17.66 -8.94
C VAL A 228 0.58 -17.53 -7.77
N HIS A 229 -0.58 -16.96 -8.03
CA HIS A 229 -1.65 -16.87 -7.05
C HIS A 229 -2.83 -17.74 -7.46
N THR A 230 -3.27 -18.58 -6.53
CA THR A 230 -4.41 -19.48 -6.72
C THR A 230 -5.49 -19.20 -5.69
N ARG A 231 -6.76 -19.21 -6.10
CA ARG A 231 -7.95 -19.15 -5.23
C ARG A 231 -8.90 -20.28 -5.63
N ASP A 232 -9.34 -21.07 -4.67
CA ASP A 232 -10.24 -22.22 -4.89
C ASP A 232 -9.75 -23.20 -5.98
N GLY A 233 -8.43 -23.45 -6.01
CA GLY A 233 -7.79 -24.32 -7.00
C GLY A 233 -7.66 -23.73 -8.41
N ARG A 234 -8.09 -22.48 -8.62
CA ARG A 234 -7.95 -21.76 -9.91
C ARG A 234 -6.81 -20.76 -9.85
N ILE A 235 -6.05 -20.63 -10.93
CA ILE A 235 -5.01 -19.60 -11.07
C ILE A 235 -5.71 -18.27 -11.28
N MET A 236 -5.55 -17.36 -10.32
CA MET A 236 -6.03 -15.99 -10.43
C MET A 236 -5.07 -15.19 -11.28
N TRP A 237 -3.79 -15.15 -10.91
CA TRP A 237 -2.76 -14.49 -11.72
C TRP A 237 -1.44 -15.24 -11.59
N ARG A 238 -0.58 -15.04 -12.57
CA ARG A 238 0.79 -15.57 -12.61
C ARG A 238 1.70 -14.57 -13.28
N SER A 239 2.93 -14.45 -12.79
CA SER A 239 3.93 -13.56 -13.38
C SER A 239 5.31 -14.17 -13.37
N MET A 240 6.15 -13.67 -14.27
CA MET A 240 7.59 -13.89 -14.27
C MET A 240 8.30 -12.58 -14.47
N ASP A 241 9.28 -12.34 -13.63
CA ASP A 241 10.10 -11.13 -13.67
C ASP A 241 11.57 -11.53 -13.83
N LEU A 242 12.27 -10.85 -14.74
CA LEU A 242 13.72 -10.91 -14.92
C LEU A 242 14.29 -9.55 -14.59
N CYS A 243 15.32 -9.49 -13.76
CA CYS A 243 15.95 -8.23 -13.41
C CYS A 243 17.46 -8.32 -13.19
N ASN A 244 18.13 -7.17 -13.20
CA ASN A 244 19.53 -7.06 -12.78
C ASN A 244 19.83 -5.72 -12.08
N ASP A 245 21.05 -5.61 -11.54
CA ASP A 245 21.50 -4.39 -10.86
C ASP A 245 21.87 -3.24 -11.79
N ALA A 246 22.02 -3.51 -13.09
CA ALA A 246 22.11 -2.49 -14.13
C ALA A 246 20.77 -1.75 -14.33
N GLY A 247 19.68 -2.23 -13.74
CA GLY A 247 18.39 -1.56 -13.72
C GLY A 247 17.48 -1.95 -14.88
N VAL A 248 17.66 -3.12 -15.48
CA VAL A 248 16.68 -3.70 -16.41
C VAL A 248 15.70 -4.54 -15.60
N SER A 249 14.41 -4.41 -15.90
CA SER A 249 13.36 -5.30 -15.39
C SER A 249 12.44 -5.69 -16.55
N ILE A 250 12.25 -6.98 -16.78
CA ILE A 250 11.37 -7.53 -17.81
C ILE A 250 10.32 -8.35 -17.08
N SER A 251 9.05 -8.01 -17.24
CA SER A 251 7.94 -8.68 -16.57
C SER A 251 6.99 -9.23 -17.61
N VAL A 252 6.54 -10.46 -17.41
CA VAL A 252 5.35 -10.99 -18.08
C VAL A 252 4.32 -11.40 -17.04
N GLY A 253 3.09 -10.94 -17.21
CA GLY A 253 1.98 -11.21 -16.32
C GLY A 253 0.78 -11.75 -17.08
N ASP A 254 0.12 -12.73 -16.50
CA ASP A 254 -1.12 -13.31 -17.00
C ASP A 254 -2.17 -13.30 -15.87
N GLU A 255 -3.40 -12.96 -16.22
CA GLU A 255 -4.52 -12.84 -15.30
C GLU A 255 -5.73 -13.63 -15.83
N PRO A 256 -5.67 -14.98 -15.82
CA PRO A 256 -6.70 -15.83 -16.42
C PRO A 256 -8.12 -15.54 -15.93
N TRP A 257 -8.27 -15.11 -14.67
CA TRP A 257 -9.57 -14.77 -14.10
C TRP A 257 -10.28 -13.64 -14.83
N LEU A 258 -9.54 -12.66 -15.38
CA LEU A 258 -10.13 -11.53 -16.07
C LEU A 258 -10.69 -11.91 -17.44
N ALA A 259 -10.07 -12.89 -18.11
CA ALA A 259 -10.60 -13.41 -19.37
C ALA A 259 -12.01 -14.00 -19.19
N GLY A 260 -12.31 -14.57 -18.02
CA GLY A 260 -13.64 -15.11 -17.70
C GLY A 260 -14.71 -14.06 -17.36
N VAL A 261 -14.31 -12.84 -16.98
CA VAL A 261 -15.24 -11.77 -16.55
C VAL A 261 -15.35 -10.65 -17.58
N HIS A 262 -14.28 -10.39 -18.35
CA HIS A 262 -14.19 -9.31 -19.33
C HIS A 262 -13.73 -9.86 -20.69
N SER A 263 -14.70 -10.08 -21.58
CA SER A 263 -14.48 -10.60 -22.94
C SER A 263 -13.38 -9.87 -23.75
N PRO A 264 -13.28 -8.52 -23.75
CA PRO A 264 -12.25 -7.83 -24.53
C PRO A 264 -10.81 -8.17 -24.10
N ARG A 265 -10.61 -8.56 -22.83
CA ARG A 265 -9.28 -8.86 -22.30
C ARG A 265 -8.82 -10.28 -22.65
N ALA A 266 -9.75 -11.19 -22.94
CA ALA A 266 -9.42 -12.54 -23.41
C ALA A 266 -8.61 -12.49 -24.72
N ASP A 267 -8.89 -11.50 -25.58
CA ASP A 267 -8.20 -11.31 -26.85
C ASP A 267 -6.85 -10.57 -26.73
N GLU A 268 -6.56 -9.96 -25.58
CA GLU A 268 -5.33 -9.21 -25.36
C GLU A 268 -4.15 -10.10 -24.97
N GLY A 269 -4.38 -11.29 -24.39
CA GLY A 269 -3.33 -12.19 -23.94
C GLY A 269 -2.57 -11.68 -22.71
N MET A 270 -1.34 -12.15 -22.54
CA MET A 270 -0.47 -11.81 -21.40
C MET A 270 0.14 -10.42 -21.57
N THR A 271 0.33 -9.70 -20.48
CA THR A 271 1.02 -8.41 -20.48
C THR A 271 2.52 -8.62 -20.39
N PHE A 272 3.28 -8.12 -21.36
CA PHE A 272 4.74 -8.10 -21.36
C PHE A 272 5.23 -6.66 -21.27
N SER A 273 6.11 -6.38 -20.31
CA SER A 273 6.64 -5.04 -20.05
C SER A 273 8.13 -5.07 -19.80
N ILE A 274 8.84 -4.08 -20.35
CA ILE A 274 10.27 -3.86 -20.12
C ILE A 274 10.45 -2.49 -19.50
N TYR A 275 11.17 -2.44 -18.40
CA TYR A 275 11.49 -1.22 -17.66
C TYR A 275 13.00 -0.96 -17.69
N SER A 276 13.36 0.32 -17.83
CA SER A 276 14.71 0.81 -17.64
C SER A 276 14.75 1.73 -16.42
N LEU A 277 15.33 1.24 -15.33
CA LEU A 277 15.46 1.96 -14.08
C LEU A 277 16.68 2.87 -14.09
N LYS A 278 17.71 2.61 -14.89
CA LYS A 278 18.88 3.50 -15.02
C LYS A 278 19.06 3.96 -16.46
N PRO A 279 19.65 5.14 -16.72
CA PRO A 279 20.18 5.48 -18.04
C PRO A 279 21.15 4.39 -18.50
N ASP A 280 21.18 4.13 -19.80
CA ASP A 280 22.15 3.21 -20.41
C ASP A 280 22.18 1.79 -19.82
N SER A 281 21.05 1.33 -19.25
CA SER A 281 20.91 -0.02 -18.67
C SER A 281 21.10 -1.18 -19.66
N GLY A 282 21.29 -0.89 -20.95
CA GLY A 282 21.40 -1.88 -22.01
C GLY A 282 20.07 -2.59 -22.34
N TRP A 283 18.94 -2.10 -21.81
CA TRP A 283 17.64 -2.77 -21.93
C TRP A 283 17.25 -3.09 -23.38
N ARG A 284 17.61 -2.25 -24.36
CA ARG A 284 17.24 -2.45 -25.78
C ARG A 284 17.82 -3.74 -26.36
N LEU A 285 19.08 -4.05 -26.07
CA LEU A 285 19.73 -5.25 -26.61
C LEU A 285 19.12 -6.51 -26.01
N LEU A 286 18.89 -6.51 -24.69
CA LEU A 286 18.22 -7.60 -23.98
C LEU A 286 16.77 -7.79 -24.47
N ALA A 287 16.05 -6.69 -24.66
CA ALA A 287 14.68 -6.69 -25.18
C ALA A 287 14.60 -7.34 -26.55
N ARG A 288 15.44 -6.91 -27.49
CA ARG A 288 15.48 -7.48 -28.85
C ARG A 288 15.78 -8.97 -28.79
N HIS A 289 16.82 -9.38 -28.08
CA HIS A 289 17.20 -10.79 -28.00
C HIS A 289 16.08 -11.66 -27.42
N LEU A 290 15.44 -11.24 -26.33
CA LEU A 290 14.33 -12.00 -25.75
C LEU A 290 13.10 -12.04 -26.66
N LEU A 291 12.74 -10.91 -27.29
CA LEU A 291 11.60 -10.83 -28.20
C LEU A 291 11.85 -11.66 -29.47
N ASP A 292 13.08 -11.71 -29.98
CA ASP A 292 13.44 -12.59 -31.10
C ASP A 292 13.26 -14.07 -30.74
N GLU A 293 13.64 -14.47 -29.51
CA GLU A 293 13.40 -15.84 -29.02
C GLU A 293 11.91 -16.15 -28.86
N ILE A 294 11.13 -15.20 -28.33
CA ILE A 294 9.67 -15.33 -28.21
C ILE A 294 9.03 -15.45 -29.61
N GLU A 295 9.41 -14.59 -30.55
CA GLU A 295 8.88 -14.58 -31.92
C GLU A 295 9.19 -15.88 -32.67
N LYS A 296 10.38 -16.47 -32.47
CA LYS A 296 10.72 -17.79 -33.05
C LYS A 296 9.80 -18.91 -32.54
N MET A 297 9.38 -18.86 -31.27
CA MET A 297 8.53 -19.90 -30.69
C MET A 297 7.05 -19.67 -30.94
N TRP A 298 6.62 -18.41 -30.94
CA TRP A 298 5.24 -17.99 -31.12
C TRP A 298 5.15 -16.87 -32.16
N PRO A 299 5.29 -17.19 -33.46
CA PRO A 299 5.28 -16.19 -34.52
C PRO A 299 3.98 -15.37 -34.51
N GLU A 300 4.11 -14.06 -34.72
CA GLU A 300 3.02 -13.10 -34.83
C GLU A 300 2.10 -13.04 -33.59
N LYS A 301 2.58 -13.54 -32.43
CA LYS A 301 1.82 -13.48 -31.16
C LYS A 301 2.14 -12.27 -30.31
N THR A 302 3.05 -11.42 -30.76
CA THR A 302 3.44 -10.20 -30.04
C THR A 302 2.81 -8.97 -30.67
N THR A 303 2.06 -8.20 -29.89
CA THR A 303 1.51 -6.90 -30.32
C THR A 303 2.02 -5.79 -29.42
N PHE A 304 2.86 -4.90 -29.95
CA PHE A 304 3.39 -3.75 -29.21
C PHE A 304 2.36 -2.63 -29.11
N ARG A 305 2.26 -1.98 -27.94
CA ARG A 305 1.37 -0.83 -27.75
C ARG A 305 2.10 0.38 -27.21
N GLY A 306 1.72 1.54 -27.74
CA GLY A 306 2.19 2.84 -27.29
C GLY A 306 1.41 3.38 -26.07
N PRO A 307 1.80 4.57 -25.58
CA PRO A 307 1.19 5.20 -24.40
C PRO A 307 -0.32 5.45 -24.51
N SER A 308 -0.84 5.64 -25.73
CA SER A 308 -2.27 5.85 -26.00
C SER A 308 -2.98 4.58 -26.47
N GLY A 309 -2.33 3.41 -26.35
CA GLY A 309 -2.89 2.12 -26.74
C GLY A 309 -2.79 1.80 -28.23
N GLN A 310 -2.26 2.71 -29.05
CA GLN A 310 -1.99 2.49 -30.48
C GLN A 310 -1.02 1.33 -30.68
N ILE A 311 -1.23 0.54 -31.74
CA ILE A 311 -0.33 -0.54 -32.11
C ILE A 311 0.94 0.08 -32.69
N LEU A 312 2.10 -0.42 -32.24
CA LEU A 312 3.42 0.02 -32.71
C LEU A 312 4.09 -1.08 -33.53
N SER A 313 4.96 -0.69 -34.44
CA SER A 313 5.94 -1.60 -35.02
C SER A 313 6.97 -2.00 -33.96
N PHE A 314 7.67 -3.11 -34.17
CA PHE A 314 8.79 -3.52 -33.31
C PHE A 314 9.84 -2.41 -33.19
N GLU A 315 10.23 -1.81 -34.31
CA GLU A 315 11.24 -0.75 -34.33
C GLU A 315 10.79 0.52 -33.58
N ASP A 316 9.52 0.89 -33.68
CA ASP A 316 8.99 2.01 -32.91
C ASP A 316 8.90 1.70 -31.42
N ALA A 317 8.55 0.46 -31.04
CA ALA A 317 8.56 0.03 -29.65
C ALA A 317 10.00 0.04 -29.07
N MET A 318 11.01 -0.36 -29.85
CA MET A 318 12.42 -0.39 -29.42
C MET A 318 13.05 0.99 -29.27
N LYS A 319 12.46 2.05 -29.82
CA LYS A 319 12.85 3.43 -29.49
C LYS A 319 12.62 3.71 -28.00
N GLY A 320 11.70 3.00 -27.36
CA GLY A 320 11.30 3.21 -25.97
C GLY A 320 10.41 4.45 -25.84
N ARG A 321 10.12 4.84 -24.61
CA ARG A 321 9.49 6.13 -24.37
C ARG A 321 10.54 7.25 -24.46
N PRO A 322 10.18 8.42 -25.03
CA PRO A 322 10.96 9.62 -24.84
C PRO A 322 11.01 10.03 -23.37
#